data_AF-H2YV91-F1
#
_entry.id   AF-H2YV91-F1
#
_cell.length_a   1.000
_cell.length_b   1.000
_cell.length_c   1.000
_cell.angle_alpha   90.00
_cell.angle_beta   90.00
_cell.angle_gamma   90.00
#
_symmetry.space_group_name_H-M   'P 1'
#
loop_
_entity.id
_entity.type
_entity.pdbx_description
1 polymer ?
#
loop_
_entity_poly.entity_id
_entity_poly.type
_entity_poly.pdbx_seq_one_letter_code
_entity_poly.pdbx_strand_id
1 'polypeptide(L)'
;MVQGGCALKLRCKTFQVLVFFISQERDCHDLYSSLLKLSKPETVEDLYAFSFNPRSTQLQQQEGWDLFTLNNHFLQMGLPTRYWKISRINNEFGLCETYPKVLCVPSLATPALMMGSAAFRSKRRLPVLSYLHKNGAVIVRCSQPMAGLNSRSIEDEAYVDLIRRSKAGNQDFMYIVDTRPMINAVANRAQGKGYENTDFYENIKYLFLGIDNIHVMRTSLNKLLEHVKTPHAQCRTGWKQ
;
A
#
# COMPACT_ATOMS: atom_id res chain seq x y z
N MET A 1 42.94 -26.68 21.34
CA MET A 1 41.83 -26.06 22.10
C MET A 1 41.53 -24.73 21.44
N VAL A 2 40.44 -24.59 20.69
CA VAL A 2 40.11 -23.32 20.03
C VAL A 2 39.60 -22.37 21.14
N GLN A 3 40.47 -21.46 21.56
CA GLN A 3 40.14 -20.39 22.51
C GLN A 3 39.04 -19.49 21.92
N GLY A 4 38.13 -19.07 22.79
CA GLY A 4 36.80 -18.57 22.47
C GLY A 4 36.74 -17.42 21.46
N GLY A 5 35.85 -17.57 20.49
CA GLY A 5 35.40 -16.50 19.60
C GLY A 5 33.93 -16.15 19.83
N CYS A 6 33.50 -15.01 19.31
CA CYS A 6 32.14 -14.49 19.41
C CYS A 6 31.39 -14.71 18.08
N ALA A 7 30.17 -15.24 18.16
CA ALA A 7 29.32 -15.46 16.99
C ALA A 7 28.39 -14.25 16.76
N LEU A 8 28.55 -13.57 15.63
CA LEU A 8 27.69 -12.47 15.21
C LEU A 8 26.68 -12.97 14.17
N LYS A 9 25.38 -12.86 14.50
CA LYS A 9 24.27 -13.35 13.66
C LYS A 9 23.48 -12.19 13.05
N LEU A 10 23.51 -12.06 11.73
CA LEU A 10 22.73 -11.07 10.98
C LEU A 10 21.50 -11.73 10.35
N ARG A 11 20.32 -11.14 10.59
CA ARG A 11 19.04 -11.56 9.99
C ARG A 11 18.62 -10.52 8.95
N CYS A 12 18.65 -10.90 7.67
CA CYS A 12 18.39 -9.99 6.57
C CYS A 12 16.90 -9.94 6.20
N LYS A 13 16.46 -8.82 5.62
CA LYS A 13 15.11 -8.69 5.01
C LYS A 13 14.93 -9.60 3.79
N THR A 14 16.03 -10.07 3.19
CA THR A 14 16.09 -11.08 2.12
C THR A 14 16.01 -12.52 2.63
N PHE A 15 15.61 -12.71 3.89
CA PHE A 15 15.38 -14.02 4.52
C PHE A 15 16.63 -14.84 4.84
N GLN A 16 17.79 -14.42 4.31
CA GLN A 16 19.09 -14.99 4.62
C GLN A 16 19.49 -14.70 6.07
N VAL A 17 20.22 -15.64 6.65
CA VAL A 17 20.84 -15.52 7.97
C VAL A 17 22.33 -15.76 7.80
N LEU A 18 23.12 -14.72 8.06
CA LEU A 18 24.57 -14.79 7.99
C LEU A 18 25.12 -14.95 9.41
N VAL A 19 26.05 -15.88 9.60
CA VAL A 19 26.73 -16.11 10.88
C VAL A 19 28.23 -15.93 10.66
N PHE A 20 28.80 -14.95 11.35
CA PHE A 20 30.23 -14.68 11.34
C PHE A 20 30.82 -15.12 12.68
N PHE A 21 31.94 -15.82 12.64
CA PHE A 21 32.73 -16.15 13.83
C PHE A 21 33.91 -15.19 13.91
N ILE A 22 33.89 -14.32 14.92
CA ILE A 22 34.90 -13.29 15.14
C ILE A 22 35.81 -13.75 16.28
N SER A 23 37.12 -13.80 16.02
CA SER A 23 38.09 -14.39 16.95
C SER A 23 38.21 -13.60 18.27
N GLN A 24 38.11 -12.28 18.23
CA GLN A 24 38.21 -11.43 19.42
C GLN A 24 36.83 -10.87 19.82
N GLU A 25 36.50 -10.94 21.11
CA GLU A 25 35.24 -10.41 21.63
C GLU A 25 35.12 -8.89 21.45
N ARG A 26 36.24 -8.15 21.63
CA ARG A 26 36.29 -6.71 21.41
C ARG A 26 35.89 -6.33 19.99
N ASP A 27 36.49 -6.98 18.98
CA ASP A 27 36.16 -6.73 17.57
C ASP A 27 34.69 -7.11 17.26
N CYS A 28 34.19 -8.19 17.85
CA CYS A 28 32.79 -8.60 17.72
C CYS A 28 31.84 -7.51 18.26
N HIS A 29 32.18 -6.93 19.42
CA HIS A 29 31.41 -5.85 20.03
C HIS A 29 31.43 -4.57 19.18
N ASP A 30 32.61 -4.17 18.68
CA ASP A 30 32.76 -2.98 17.84
C ASP A 30 31.97 -3.12 16.52
N LEU A 31 32.01 -4.31 15.89
CA LEU A 31 31.20 -4.64 14.71
C LEU A 31 29.70 -4.61 15.03
N TYR A 32 29.28 -5.24 16.12
CA TYR A 32 27.87 -5.25 16.55
C TYR A 32 27.33 -3.84 16.76
N SER A 33 28.05 -3.01 17.52
CA SER A 33 27.66 -1.63 17.82
C SER A 33 27.58 -0.78 16.55
N SER A 34 28.55 -0.94 15.63
CA SER A 34 28.55 -0.24 14.34
C SER A 34 27.37 -0.64 13.46
N LEU A 35 27.09 -1.93 13.33
CA LEU A 35 25.96 -2.44 12.54
C LEU A 35 24.62 -2.02 13.13
N LEU A 36 24.49 -1.99 14.46
CA LEU A 36 23.27 -1.55 15.12
C LEU A 36 23.00 -0.07 14.84
N LYS A 37 24.03 0.78 14.89
CA LYS A 37 23.93 2.20 14.55
C LYS A 37 23.56 2.41 13.08
N LEU A 38 24.27 1.76 12.16
CA LEU A 38 24.05 1.92 10.71
C LEU A 38 22.71 1.33 10.22
N SER A 39 22.16 0.33 10.92
CA SER A 39 20.87 -0.28 10.56
C SER A 39 19.66 0.48 11.11
N LYS A 40 19.87 1.50 11.95
CA LYS A 40 18.84 2.30 12.62
C LYS A 40 19.14 3.80 12.48
N PRO A 41 19.04 4.36 11.26
CA PRO A 41 19.14 5.81 11.06
C PRO A 41 18.09 6.54 11.93
N GLU A 42 18.49 7.66 12.55
CA GLU A 42 17.62 8.43 13.46
C GLU A 42 16.74 9.41 12.69
N THR A 43 17.30 10.01 11.64
CA THR A 43 16.64 10.94 10.72
C THR A 43 16.55 10.35 9.31
N VAL A 44 15.75 10.98 8.45
CA VAL A 44 15.62 10.56 7.04
C VAL A 44 16.93 10.81 6.30
N GLU A 45 17.61 11.90 6.62
CA GLU A 45 18.89 12.33 6.08
C GLU A 45 20.04 11.38 6.40
N ASP A 46 19.91 10.57 7.48
CA ASP A 46 20.88 9.53 7.84
C ASP A 46 20.81 8.30 6.91
N LEU A 47 19.77 8.18 6.07
CA LEU A 47 19.67 7.07 5.13
C LEU A 47 20.77 7.15 4.08
N TYR A 48 21.31 5.99 3.69
CA TYR A 48 22.33 5.90 2.63
C TYR A 48 21.92 6.60 1.32
N ALA A 49 20.62 6.68 1.03
CA ALA A 49 20.09 7.38 -0.13
C ALA A 49 20.53 8.86 -0.24
N PHE A 50 20.82 9.54 0.88
CA PHE A 50 21.24 10.95 0.89
C PHE A 50 22.76 11.15 0.82
N SER A 51 23.55 10.10 1.08
CA SER A 51 25.01 10.11 0.95
C SER A 51 25.51 9.38 -0.30
N PHE A 52 24.63 8.64 -0.98
CA PHE A 52 24.95 7.91 -2.20
C PHE A 52 25.21 8.88 -3.37
N ASN A 53 26.40 8.80 -3.95
CA ASN A 53 26.76 9.51 -5.17
C ASN A 53 27.30 8.52 -6.22
N PRO A 54 26.52 8.16 -7.25
CA PRO A 54 26.97 7.22 -8.26
C PRO A 54 28.11 7.82 -9.09
N ARG A 55 29.20 7.07 -9.25
CA ARG A 55 30.34 7.49 -10.09
C ARG A 55 30.03 7.53 -11.59
N SER A 56 28.93 6.92 -12.00
CA SER A 56 28.49 6.79 -13.39
C SER A 56 27.69 8.02 -13.82
N THR A 57 28.14 8.69 -14.88
CA THR A 57 27.44 9.79 -15.56
C THR A 57 26.42 9.32 -16.60
N GLN A 58 26.22 8.01 -16.79
CA GLN A 58 25.41 7.46 -17.87
C GLN A 58 23.90 7.73 -17.74
N LEU A 59 23.41 7.98 -16.52
CA LEU A 59 22.02 8.34 -16.25
C LEU A 59 22.02 9.60 -15.43
N GLN A 60 21.43 10.66 -15.96
CA GLN A 60 21.22 11.87 -15.18
C GLN A 60 20.14 11.57 -14.13
N GLN A 61 20.35 12.02 -12.90
CA GLN A 61 19.40 11.80 -11.79
C GLN A 61 17.96 12.17 -12.17
N GLN A 62 17.82 13.25 -12.97
CA GLN A 62 16.55 13.75 -13.45
C GLN A 62 15.79 12.74 -14.34
N GLU A 63 16.50 11.97 -15.17
CA GLU A 63 15.87 10.95 -16.04
C GLU A 63 15.20 9.84 -15.23
N GLY A 64 15.77 9.50 -14.06
CA GLY A 64 15.17 8.54 -13.14
C GLY A 64 13.90 9.06 -12.48
N TRP A 65 13.88 10.34 -12.10
CA TRP A 65 12.71 10.99 -11.48
C TRP A 65 11.58 11.25 -12.48
N ASP A 66 11.92 11.58 -13.73
CA ASP A 66 10.95 11.89 -14.79
C ASP A 66 10.42 10.64 -15.51
N LEU A 67 10.97 9.45 -15.23
CA LEU A 67 10.54 8.17 -15.79
C LEU A 67 9.02 7.94 -15.60
N PHE A 68 8.45 8.46 -14.52
CA PHE A 68 7.03 8.38 -14.24
C PHE A 68 6.47 9.74 -13.84
N THR A 69 5.50 10.24 -14.61
CA THR A 69 4.64 11.34 -14.18
C THR A 69 3.18 10.93 -14.24
N LEU A 70 2.41 11.32 -13.22
CA LEU A 70 1.01 10.93 -13.11
C LEU A 70 0.16 11.52 -14.24
N ASN A 71 0.52 12.72 -14.74
CA ASN A 71 -0.15 13.34 -15.89
C ASN A 71 0.06 12.53 -17.17
N ASN A 72 1.29 12.11 -17.46
CA ASN A 72 1.58 11.28 -18.63
C ASN A 72 0.85 9.94 -18.53
N HIS A 73 0.79 9.36 -17.32
CA HIS A 73 0.06 8.12 -17.10
C HIS A 73 -1.45 8.26 -17.33
N PHE A 74 -2.07 9.36 -16.88
CA PHE A 74 -3.48 9.65 -17.18
C PHE A 74 -3.72 9.85 -18.69
N LEU A 75 -2.84 10.58 -19.38
CA LEU A 75 -2.92 10.77 -20.83
C LEU A 75 -2.82 9.43 -21.60
N GLN A 76 -1.91 8.54 -21.19
CA GLN A 76 -1.76 7.20 -21.77
C GLN A 76 -3.02 6.34 -21.60
N MET A 77 -3.79 6.55 -20.53
CA MET A 77 -5.09 5.90 -20.31
C MET A 77 -6.25 6.56 -21.08
N GLY A 78 -6.00 7.64 -21.82
CA GLY A 78 -7.04 8.38 -22.56
C GLY A 78 -7.86 9.33 -21.69
N LEU A 79 -7.30 9.83 -20.58
CA LEU A 79 -7.92 10.83 -19.72
C LEU A 79 -7.37 12.24 -20.03
N PRO A 80 -8.16 13.31 -19.82
CA PRO A 80 -9.55 13.31 -19.35
C PRO A 80 -10.54 12.82 -20.43
N THR A 81 -11.77 12.49 -20.00
CA THR A 81 -12.89 12.12 -20.89
C THR A 81 -14.10 13.01 -20.57
N ARG A 82 -15.21 12.85 -21.29
CA ARG A 82 -16.49 13.50 -20.91
C ARG A 82 -16.97 13.11 -19.50
N TYR A 83 -16.56 11.96 -18.99
CA TYR A 83 -16.99 11.43 -17.69
C TYR A 83 -15.98 11.67 -16.56
N TRP A 84 -14.70 11.85 -16.88
CA TRP A 84 -13.61 11.94 -15.91
C TRP A 84 -12.72 13.14 -16.18
N LYS A 85 -12.42 13.90 -15.13
CA LYS A 85 -11.52 15.06 -15.18
C LYS A 85 -10.31 14.87 -14.28
N ILE A 86 -9.25 15.60 -14.60
CA ILE A 86 -8.05 15.72 -13.77
C ILE A 86 -8.23 16.93 -12.85
N SER A 87 -8.27 16.70 -11.55
CA SER A 87 -8.49 17.72 -10.51
C SER A 87 -7.19 18.03 -9.77
N ARG A 88 -6.95 19.32 -9.52
CA ARG A 88 -5.84 19.85 -8.71
C ARG A 88 -6.26 20.20 -7.28
N ILE A 89 -7.44 19.76 -6.84
CA ILE A 89 -7.96 20.04 -5.48
C ILE A 89 -7.00 19.59 -4.36
N ASN A 90 -6.12 18.62 -4.63
CA ASN A 90 -5.15 18.10 -3.67
C ASN A 90 -3.72 18.59 -3.91
N ASN A 91 -3.50 19.69 -4.65
CA ASN A 91 -2.15 20.13 -5.05
C ASN A 91 -1.21 20.37 -3.85
N GLU A 92 -1.76 20.92 -2.77
CA GLU A 92 -1.08 21.18 -1.50
C GLU A 92 -1.41 20.13 -0.43
N PHE A 93 -1.89 18.95 -0.83
CA PHE A 93 -2.22 17.83 0.06
C PHE A 93 -3.32 18.09 1.12
N GLY A 94 -4.01 19.24 1.05
CA GLY A 94 -5.02 19.63 2.04
C GLY A 94 -6.31 18.81 2.03
N LEU A 95 -6.67 18.19 0.88
CA LEU A 95 -7.82 17.28 0.82
C LEU A 95 -7.46 15.92 1.43
N CYS A 96 -6.33 15.35 1.03
CA CYS A 96 -5.81 14.08 1.55
C CYS A 96 -4.27 14.02 1.46
N GLU A 97 -3.63 14.00 2.63
CA GLU A 97 -2.17 13.99 2.79
C GLU A 97 -1.48 12.76 2.17
N THR A 98 -2.20 11.65 2.08
CA THR A 98 -1.64 10.37 1.62
C THR A 98 -2.01 10.02 0.17
N TYR A 99 -2.58 10.98 -0.56
CA TYR A 99 -2.91 10.92 -1.97
C TYR A 99 -1.98 11.82 -2.79
N PRO A 100 -1.85 11.58 -4.10
CA PRO A 100 -1.03 12.43 -4.96
C PRO A 100 -1.64 13.84 -5.12
N LYS A 101 -0.82 14.78 -5.59
CA LYS A 101 -1.21 16.18 -5.84
C LYS A 101 -2.38 16.32 -6.82
N VAL A 102 -2.45 15.41 -7.78
CA VAL A 102 -3.44 15.42 -8.86
C VAL A 102 -4.30 14.17 -8.77
N LEU A 103 -5.61 14.34 -8.82
CA LEU A 103 -6.59 13.27 -8.69
C LEU A 103 -7.48 13.20 -9.93
N CYS A 104 -7.72 11.99 -10.45
CA CYS A 104 -8.72 11.79 -11.48
C CYS A 104 -10.07 11.43 -10.83
N VAL A 105 -11.08 12.26 -11.08
CA VAL A 105 -12.40 12.24 -10.42
C VAL A 105 -13.50 12.40 -11.48
N PRO A 106 -14.76 12.08 -11.16
CA PRO A 106 -15.87 12.33 -12.10
C PRO A 106 -15.93 13.79 -12.57
N SER A 107 -16.25 14.02 -13.85
CA SER A 107 -16.28 15.36 -14.44
C SER A 107 -17.27 16.30 -13.72
N LEU A 108 -18.41 15.77 -13.27
CA LEU A 108 -19.44 16.53 -12.56
C LEU A 108 -19.15 16.68 -11.05
N ALA A 109 -18.05 16.13 -10.53
CA ALA A 109 -17.74 16.23 -9.11
C ALA A 109 -17.40 17.67 -8.74
N THR A 110 -18.17 18.26 -7.81
CA THR A 110 -17.92 19.60 -7.27
C THR A 110 -16.92 19.55 -6.12
N PRO A 111 -16.22 20.67 -5.80
CA PRO A 111 -15.36 20.75 -4.62
C PRO A 111 -16.06 20.37 -3.31
N ALA A 112 -17.29 20.84 -3.11
CA ALA A 112 -18.09 20.52 -1.92
C ALA A 112 -18.33 19.00 -1.79
N LEU A 113 -18.70 18.35 -2.91
CA LEU A 113 -18.95 16.91 -2.93
C LEU A 113 -17.67 16.10 -2.64
N MET A 114 -16.54 16.50 -3.22
CA MET A 114 -15.24 15.88 -2.95
C MET A 114 -14.81 16.06 -1.48
N MET A 115 -15.03 17.25 -0.90
CA MET A 115 -14.72 17.51 0.50
C MET A 115 -15.59 16.68 1.45
N GLY A 116 -16.90 16.57 1.16
CA GLY A 116 -17.82 15.74 1.95
C GLY A 116 -17.47 14.25 1.90
N SER A 117 -17.26 13.70 0.70
CA SER A 117 -16.80 12.30 0.56
C SER A 117 -15.45 12.08 1.26
N ALA A 118 -14.49 12.99 1.11
CA ALA A 118 -13.22 12.91 1.82
C ALA A 118 -13.41 12.93 3.34
N ALA A 119 -14.24 13.81 3.90
CA ALA A 119 -14.49 13.86 5.34
C ALA A 119 -15.07 12.54 5.89
N PHE A 120 -15.89 11.85 5.10
CA PHE A 120 -16.50 10.57 5.48
C PHE A 120 -15.60 9.35 5.26
N ARG A 121 -14.46 9.50 4.58
CA ARG A 121 -13.56 8.38 4.24
C ARG A 121 -12.37 8.37 5.18
N SER A 122 -11.99 7.19 5.67
CA SER A 122 -10.87 7.06 6.62
C SER A 122 -9.58 7.68 6.04
N LYS A 123 -8.92 8.56 6.82
CA LYS A 123 -7.75 9.35 6.38
C LYS A 123 -8.01 10.22 5.14
N ARG A 124 -9.26 10.58 4.89
CA ARG A 124 -9.71 11.39 3.76
C ARG A 124 -9.42 10.80 2.37
N ARG A 125 -9.20 9.49 2.28
CA ARG A 125 -8.92 8.79 1.03
C ARG A 125 -10.20 8.50 0.26
N LEU A 126 -10.79 9.56 -0.28
CA LEU A 126 -12.00 9.50 -1.11
C LEU A 126 -11.83 8.61 -2.35
N PRO A 127 -12.92 8.13 -2.97
CA PRO A 127 -12.87 7.38 -4.21
C PRO A 127 -12.25 8.18 -5.36
N VAL A 128 -11.16 7.66 -5.94
CA VAL A 128 -10.46 8.26 -7.09
C VAL A 128 -10.10 7.20 -8.13
N LEU A 129 -10.11 7.58 -9.41
CA LEU A 129 -9.79 6.68 -10.51
C LEU A 129 -8.35 6.20 -10.42
N SER A 130 -8.16 4.89 -10.54
CA SER A 130 -6.85 4.23 -10.64
C SER A 130 -6.59 3.71 -12.04
N TYR A 131 -7.63 3.26 -12.75
CA TYR A 131 -7.49 2.70 -14.10
C TYR A 131 -8.76 2.93 -14.92
N LEU A 132 -8.58 3.21 -16.21
CA LEU A 132 -9.64 3.25 -17.21
C LEU A 132 -9.30 2.23 -18.30
N HIS A 133 -10.20 1.27 -18.51
CA HIS A 133 -10.08 0.29 -19.58
C HIS A 133 -10.67 0.84 -20.89
N LYS A 134 -10.19 0.35 -22.03
CA LYS A 134 -10.62 0.79 -23.38
C LYS A 134 -12.12 0.59 -23.65
N ASN A 135 -12.78 -0.34 -22.96
CA ASN A 135 -14.24 -0.55 -23.03
C ASN A 135 -15.04 0.42 -22.15
N GLY A 136 -14.40 1.36 -21.46
CA GLY A 136 -15.03 2.34 -20.58
C GLY A 136 -15.27 1.88 -19.14
N ALA A 137 -14.87 0.66 -18.77
CA ALA A 137 -14.88 0.22 -17.38
C ALA A 137 -13.75 0.91 -16.58
N VAL A 138 -14.02 1.20 -15.32
CA VAL A 138 -13.07 1.91 -14.44
C VAL A 138 -12.77 1.09 -13.19
N ILE A 139 -11.56 1.26 -12.67
CA ILE A 139 -11.18 0.84 -11.33
C ILE A 139 -10.97 2.10 -10.51
N VAL A 140 -11.69 2.19 -9.40
CA VAL A 140 -11.63 3.29 -8.43
C VAL A 140 -11.12 2.72 -7.11
N ARG A 141 -10.30 3.50 -6.40
CA ARG A 141 -9.76 3.14 -5.08
C ARG A 141 -10.18 4.17 -4.04
N CYS A 142 -10.42 3.71 -2.82
CA CYS A 142 -10.72 4.55 -1.66
C CYS A 142 -10.23 3.85 -0.37
N SER A 143 -10.42 4.52 0.77
CA SER A 143 -10.49 3.85 2.06
C SER A 143 -11.93 3.50 2.43
N GLN A 144 -12.07 2.68 3.48
CA GLN A 144 -13.35 2.40 4.11
C GLN A 144 -14.08 3.68 4.54
N PRO A 145 -15.42 3.69 4.48
CA PRO A 145 -16.23 4.78 5.03
C PRO A 145 -16.18 4.78 6.57
N MET A 146 -16.41 5.95 7.16
CA MET A 146 -16.56 6.19 8.59
C MET A 146 -18.03 6.03 9.01
N ALA A 147 -18.68 4.96 8.53
CA ALA A 147 -20.11 4.71 8.70
C ALA A 147 -20.50 4.36 10.14
N GLY A 148 -19.59 3.76 10.90
CA GLY A 148 -19.90 3.22 12.22
C GLY A 148 -21.16 2.35 12.20
N LEU A 149 -21.98 2.49 13.23
CA LEU A 149 -23.26 1.78 13.29
C LEU A 149 -24.30 2.39 12.34
N ASN A 150 -24.49 3.72 12.41
CA ASN A 150 -25.60 4.44 11.76
C ASN A 150 -25.20 5.76 11.07
N SER A 151 -23.91 6.09 10.99
CA SER A 151 -23.46 7.32 10.35
C SER A 151 -23.55 7.20 8.84
N ARG A 152 -23.92 8.31 8.19
CA ARG A 152 -24.07 8.42 6.74
C ARG A 152 -23.56 9.77 6.24
N SER A 153 -23.21 9.84 4.97
CA SER A 153 -22.85 11.09 4.31
C SER A 153 -23.55 11.17 2.97
N ILE A 154 -24.45 12.15 2.85
CA ILE A 154 -25.19 12.43 1.63
C ILE A 154 -24.22 12.78 0.50
N GLU A 155 -23.12 13.47 0.85
CA GLU A 155 -22.06 13.81 -0.09
C GLU A 155 -21.30 12.57 -0.57
N ASP A 156 -20.94 11.62 0.30
CA ASP A 156 -20.30 10.38 -0.12
C ASP A 156 -21.24 9.50 -0.96
N GLU A 157 -22.50 9.37 -0.55
CA GLU A 157 -23.55 8.65 -1.30
C GLU A 157 -23.69 9.22 -2.72
N ALA A 158 -23.87 10.54 -2.85
CA ALA A 158 -23.98 11.21 -4.14
C ALA A 158 -22.68 11.15 -4.96
N TYR A 159 -21.51 11.19 -4.32
CA TYR A 159 -20.22 11.06 -4.99
C TYR A 159 -20.01 9.64 -5.55
N VAL A 160 -20.38 8.61 -4.79
CA VAL A 160 -20.29 7.21 -5.22
C VAL A 160 -21.29 6.92 -6.34
N ASP A 161 -22.52 7.46 -6.27
CA ASP A 161 -23.47 7.38 -7.37
C ASP A 161 -22.98 8.09 -8.64
N LEU A 162 -22.31 9.24 -8.48
CA LEU A 162 -21.69 9.93 -9.61
C LEU A 162 -20.61 9.06 -10.28
N ILE A 163 -19.82 8.32 -9.50
CA ILE A 163 -18.83 7.36 -10.04
C ILE A 163 -19.53 6.26 -10.83
N ARG A 164 -20.60 5.66 -10.27
CA ARG A 164 -21.39 4.63 -10.93
C ARG A 164 -21.93 5.09 -12.29
N ARG A 165 -22.34 6.36 -12.39
CA ARG A 165 -22.83 6.99 -13.63
C ARG A 165 -21.72 7.43 -14.60
N SER A 166 -20.47 7.55 -14.14
CA SER A 166 -19.34 8.06 -14.94
C SER A 166 -18.69 6.99 -15.81
N LYS A 167 -19.47 6.39 -16.72
CA LYS A 167 -19.00 5.34 -17.62
C LYS A 167 -19.71 5.39 -18.97
N ALA A 168 -19.05 4.83 -19.99
CA ALA A 168 -19.61 4.78 -21.34
C ALA A 168 -20.66 3.67 -21.55
N GLY A 169 -20.71 2.65 -20.69
CA GLY A 169 -21.57 1.47 -20.87
C GLY A 169 -22.94 1.56 -20.18
N ASN A 170 -23.87 0.69 -20.61
CA ASN A 170 -25.28 0.66 -20.14
C ASN A 170 -25.52 -0.12 -18.84
N GLN A 171 -24.50 -0.68 -18.20
CA GLN A 171 -24.66 -1.47 -16.96
C GLN A 171 -25.13 -0.59 -15.81
N ASP A 172 -26.24 -0.89 -15.15
CA ASP A 172 -26.76 0.04 -14.14
C ASP A 172 -26.13 -0.13 -12.74
N PHE A 173 -25.29 -1.16 -12.55
CA PHE A 173 -24.69 -1.46 -11.24
C PHE A 173 -23.17 -1.25 -11.20
N MET A 174 -22.63 -1.10 -9.98
CA MET A 174 -21.20 -1.03 -9.68
C MET A 174 -20.82 -2.07 -8.62
N TYR A 175 -19.61 -2.63 -8.70
CA TYR A 175 -19.08 -3.45 -7.62
C TYR A 175 -18.35 -2.59 -6.58
N ILE A 176 -18.62 -2.84 -5.30
CA ILE A 176 -17.74 -2.44 -4.20
C ILE A 176 -17.05 -3.70 -3.71
N VAL A 177 -15.72 -3.72 -3.87
CA VAL A 177 -14.88 -4.85 -3.49
C VAL A 177 -14.11 -4.46 -2.23
N ASP A 178 -14.54 -5.00 -1.10
CA ASP A 178 -13.81 -4.90 0.15
C ASP A 178 -12.82 -6.07 0.21
N THR A 179 -11.54 -5.76 0.31
CA THR A 179 -10.52 -6.80 0.30
C THR A 179 -10.51 -7.62 1.59
N ARG A 180 -11.10 -7.11 2.68
CA ARG A 180 -11.09 -7.76 3.99
C ARG A 180 -11.96 -9.01 4.01
N PRO A 181 -11.73 -9.93 4.97
CA PRO A 181 -12.76 -10.85 5.43
C PRO A 181 -13.96 -10.08 5.98
N MET A 182 -15.17 -10.58 5.73
CA MET A 182 -16.42 -9.97 6.21
C MET A 182 -16.41 -9.72 7.73
N ILE A 183 -15.89 -10.67 8.51
CA ILE A 183 -15.79 -10.55 9.99
C ILE A 183 -14.95 -9.32 10.38
N ASN A 184 -13.83 -9.09 9.69
CA ASN A 184 -12.97 -7.94 9.95
C ASN A 184 -13.63 -6.63 9.53
N ALA A 185 -14.46 -6.64 8.49
CA ALA A 185 -15.24 -5.48 8.08
C ALA A 185 -16.32 -5.14 9.13
N VAL A 186 -17.03 -6.14 9.65
CA VAL A 186 -18.01 -5.98 10.74
C VAL A 186 -17.34 -5.47 12.04
N ALA A 187 -16.18 -6.03 12.41
CA ALA A 187 -15.44 -5.57 13.59
C ALA A 187 -14.99 -4.10 13.45
N ASN A 188 -14.55 -3.68 12.26
CA ASN A 188 -14.23 -2.28 11.98
C ASN A 188 -15.47 -1.38 12.05
N ARG A 189 -16.64 -1.88 11.64
CA ARG A 189 -17.91 -1.16 11.74
C ARG A 189 -18.25 -0.81 13.19
N ALA A 190 -18.06 -1.76 14.11
CA ALA A 190 -18.24 -1.53 15.55
C ALA A 190 -17.28 -0.46 16.13
N GLN A 191 -16.15 -0.20 15.47
CA GLN A 191 -15.15 0.81 15.86
C GLN A 191 -15.35 2.18 15.16
N GLY A 192 -16.53 2.43 14.57
CA GLY A 192 -16.81 3.71 13.91
C GLY A 192 -16.34 3.81 12.45
N LYS A 193 -15.82 2.73 11.87
CA LYS A 193 -15.52 2.62 10.43
C LYS A 193 -16.63 1.81 9.76
N GLY A 194 -16.35 1.04 8.71
CA GLY A 194 -17.31 0.08 8.20
C GLY A 194 -17.12 -0.20 6.72
N TYR A 195 -18.24 -0.41 6.07
CA TYR A 195 -18.41 -0.60 4.63
C TYR A 195 -19.77 0.03 4.30
N GLU A 196 -19.96 0.42 3.04
CA GLU A 196 -21.14 1.10 2.53
C GLU A 196 -22.40 0.21 2.70
N ASN A 197 -23.50 0.79 3.19
CA ASN A 197 -24.77 0.07 3.36
C ASN A 197 -25.58 0.11 2.05
N THR A 198 -26.02 -1.04 1.56
CA THR A 198 -26.83 -1.15 0.32
C THR A 198 -28.17 -0.41 0.38
N ASP A 199 -28.67 -0.08 1.59
CA ASP A 199 -29.88 0.72 1.75
C ASP A 199 -29.68 2.20 1.34
N PHE A 200 -28.44 2.70 1.36
CA PHE A 200 -28.11 4.10 1.08
C PHE A 200 -27.29 4.28 -0.19
N TYR A 201 -26.59 3.23 -0.62
CA TYR A 201 -25.78 3.23 -1.82
C TYR A 201 -26.50 2.40 -2.88
N GLU A 202 -27.17 3.09 -3.80
CA GLU A 202 -28.02 2.45 -4.80
C GLU A 202 -27.22 1.69 -5.86
N ASN A 203 -27.79 0.58 -6.36
CA ASN A 203 -27.27 -0.18 -7.49
C ASN A 203 -25.80 -0.62 -7.32
N ILE A 204 -25.41 -0.99 -6.10
CA ILE A 204 -24.10 -1.59 -5.82
C ILE A 204 -24.20 -3.09 -5.57
N LYS A 205 -23.15 -3.82 -5.94
CA LYS A 205 -22.95 -5.23 -5.60
C LYS A 205 -21.71 -5.35 -4.73
N TYR A 206 -21.87 -6.01 -3.60
CA TYR A 206 -20.81 -6.13 -2.60
C TYR A 206 -20.04 -7.44 -2.71
N LEU A 207 -18.71 -7.37 -2.61
CA LEU A 207 -17.83 -8.53 -2.57
C LEU A 207 -16.78 -8.37 -1.47
N PHE A 208 -16.60 -9.43 -0.67
CA PHE A 208 -15.50 -9.56 0.29
C PHE A 208 -14.47 -10.56 -0.24
N LEU A 209 -13.20 -10.16 -0.37
CA LEU A 209 -12.16 -11.05 -0.91
C LEU A 209 -11.48 -11.95 0.14
N GLY A 210 -11.66 -11.69 1.43
CA GLY A 210 -11.08 -12.53 2.48
C GLY A 210 -9.57 -12.36 2.67
N ILE A 211 -8.98 -11.24 2.25
CA ILE A 211 -7.55 -10.97 2.41
C ILE A 211 -7.27 -10.44 3.82
N ASP A 212 -6.57 -11.25 4.62
CA ASP A 212 -6.22 -10.88 5.98
C ASP A 212 -5.32 -9.64 6.09
N ASN A 213 -5.32 -9.05 7.28
CA ASN A 213 -4.55 -7.85 7.57
C ASN A 213 -3.03 -8.11 7.61
N ILE A 214 -2.25 -7.03 7.66
CA ILE A 214 -0.79 -7.05 7.67
C ILE A 214 -0.16 -7.86 8.82
N HIS A 215 -0.86 -8.05 9.94
CA HIS A 215 -0.35 -8.83 11.08
C HIS A 215 -0.40 -10.33 10.79
N VAL A 216 -1.46 -10.79 10.12
CA VAL A 216 -1.56 -12.17 9.64
C VAL A 216 -0.51 -12.44 8.58
N MET A 217 -0.34 -11.53 7.61
CA MET A 217 0.69 -11.67 6.57
C MET A 217 2.10 -11.70 7.15
N ARG A 218 2.40 -10.87 8.15
CA ARG A 218 3.69 -10.88 8.88
C ARG A 218 3.91 -12.21 9.61
N THR A 219 2.87 -12.72 10.28
CA THR A 219 2.94 -14.00 10.99
C THR A 219 3.14 -15.16 10.03
N SER A 220 2.43 -15.15 8.89
CA SER A 220 2.59 -16.13 7.82
C SER A 220 4.03 -16.19 7.30
N LEU A 221 4.61 -15.02 7.00
CA LEU A 221 6.01 -14.93 6.58
C LEU A 221 6.97 -15.46 7.66
N ASN A 222 6.78 -15.10 8.93
CA ASN A 222 7.64 -15.60 10.02
C ASN A 222 7.61 -17.13 10.13
N LYS A 223 6.42 -17.74 10.03
CA LYS A 223 6.27 -19.20 10.03
C LYS A 223 6.99 -19.85 8.84
N LEU A 224 6.89 -19.26 7.65
CA LEU A 224 7.62 -19.73 6.47
C LEU A 224 9.14 -19.70 6.73
N LEU A 225 9.65 -18.63 7.31
CA LEU A 225 11.07 -18.46 7.59
C LEU A 225 11.59 -19.44 8.65
N GLU A 226 10.78 -19.85 9.62
CA GLU A 226 11.15 -20.88 10.60
C GLU A 226 11.36 -22.25 9.95
N HIS A 227 10.48 -22.62 9.00
CA HIS A 227 10.55 -23.91 8.30
C HIS A 227 11.64 -23.96 7.22
N VAL A 228 11.86 -22.86 6.49
CA VAL A 228 12.92 -22.81 5.46
C VAL A 228 14.33 -22.78 6.11
N LYS A 229 14.45 -22.27 7.33
CA LYS A 229 15.73 -22.23 8.07
C LYS A 229 16.07 -23.54 8.77
N THR A 230 15.16 -24.51 8.82
CA THR A 230 15.48 -25.86 9.28
C THR A 230 16.20 -26.55 8.10
N PRO A 231 17.51 -26.83 8.19
CA PRO A 231 18.09 -27.74 7.21
C PRO A 231 17.31 -29.04 7.32
N HIS A 232 16.99 -29.69 6.20
CA HIS A 232 16.77 -31.13 6.22
C HIS A 232 18.05 -31.77 6.75
N ALA A 233 18.17 -31.89 8.08
CA ALA A 233 19.14 -32.73 8.76
C ALA A 233 18.72 -34.20 8.61
N GLN A 234 18.42 -34.64 7.38
CA GLN A 234 18.23 -36.03 7.00
C GLN A 234 18.58 -36.17 5.52
N CYS A 235 19.88 -36.11 5.20
CA CYS A 235 20.40 -36.69 3.96
C CYS A 235 21.58 -37.62 4.31
N ARG A 236 21.19 -38.85 4.71
CA ARG A 236 21.87 -40.14 4.56
C ARG A 236 23.39 -40.20 4.77
N THR A 237 23.81 -40.39 6.03
CA THR A 237 24.96 -41.26 6.32
C THR A 237 24.49 -42.72 6.23
N GLY A 238 24.65 -43.36 5.06
CA GLY A 238 24.17 -44.72 4.90
C GLY A 238 24.36 -45.33 3.52
N TRP A 239 25.59 -45.30 3.00
CA TRP A 239 26.04 -46.35 2.09
C TRP A 239 27.15 -47.10 2.82
N LYS A 240 26.79 -48.26 3.38
CA LYS A 240 27.77 -49.28 3.75
C LYS A 240 28.31 -49.88 2.45
N GLN A 241 29.63 -50.06 2.41
CA GLN A 241 30.31 -50.93 1.45
C GLN A 241 29.77 -52.36 1.55
#